data_AF-A0A1G1KCI2-F1
#
_entry.id   AF-A0A1G1KCI2-F1
#
_cell.length_a   1.000
_cell.length_b   1.000
_cell.length_c   1.000
_cell.angle_alpha   90.00
_cell.angle_beta   90.00
_cell.angle_gamma   90.00
#
_symmetry.space_group_name_H-M   'P 1'
#
loop_
_entity.id
_entity.type
_entity.pdbx_description
1 polymer ?
#
loop_
_entity_poly.entity_id
_entity_poly.type
_entity_poly.pdbx_seq_one_letter_code
_entity_poly.pdbx_strand_id
1 'polypeptide(L)'
;MLGGIRAVLNQAMALTAMHVTGRPSTAQRIAVIDLANCLAWGGSACQTCYLQCPLRDEAITLDDGRPLVMASACNGCGVCVEACRAVNDLEAIRLVSEPVSKVGSAYVM
;
A
#
# COMPACT_ATOMS: atom_id res chain seq x y z
N MET A 1 -53.10 38.31 -2.06
CA MET A 1 -52.49 36.97 -2.14
C MET A 1 -51.30 37.03 -3.10
N LEU A 2 -50.17 36.42 -2.70
CA LEU A 2 -49.03 35.96 -3.51
C LEU A 2 -47.96 36.98 -4.00
N GLY A 3 -46.73 36.81 -3.49
CA GLY A 3 -45.48 37.34 -4.07
C GLY A 3 -44.50 37.91 -3.02
N GLY A 4 -43.83 37.15 -2.15
CA GLY A 4 -43.29 35.81 -2.38
C GLY A 4 -41.80 35.82 -2.80
N ILE A 5 -40.91 36.53 -2.07
CA ILE A 5 -39.58 36.03 -1.65
C ILE A 5 -38.61 35.48 -2.74
N ARG A 6 -38.59 35.98 -3.99
CA ARG A 6 -37.67 35.47 -5.05
C ARG A 6 -36.48 36.36 -5.39
N ALA A 7 -35.96 37.13 -4.43
CA ALA A 7 -34.75 37.94 -4.63
C ALA A 7 -33.59 37.58 -3.69
N VAL A 8 -33.66 36.47 -2.95
CA VAL A 8 -32.60 36.06 -2.00
C VAL A 8 -32.29 34.58 -2.17
N LEU A 9 -32.03 34.13 -3.40
CA LEU A 9 -31.47 32.80 -3.66
C LEU A 9 -30.60 32.88 -4.92
N ASN A 10 -29.40 33.44 -4.79
CA ASN A 10 -28.29 32.94 -5.59
C ASN A 10 -27.10 32.68 -4.67
N GLN A 11 -27.06 31.43 -4.24
CA GLN A 11 -26.10 30.90 -3.30
C GLN A 11 -24.77 30.57 -3.99
N ALA A 12 -23.77 30.39 -3.14
CA ALA A 12 -22.60 29.54 -3.33
C ALA A 12 -21.42 30.12 -4.13
N MET A 13 -20.47 30.65 -3.35
CA MET A 13 -19.08 30.19 -3.33
C MET A 13 -18.38 30.03 -4.69
N ALA A 14 -17.69 31.08 -5.13
CA ALA A 14 -16.52 30.93 -5.97
C ALA A 14 -15.35 30.36 -5.12
N LEU A 15 -15.41 29.06 -4.82
CA LEU A 15 -14.22 28.26 -4.50
C LEU A 15 -13.67 27.76 -5.84
N THR A 16 -12.88 28.60 -6.50
CA THR A 16 -12.13 28.21 -7.69
C THR A 16 -11.37 26.92 -7.40
N ALA A 17 -11.66 25.92 -8.20
CA ALA A 17 -11.11 24.57 -8.13
C ALA A 17 -9.61 24.59 -7.83
N MET A 18 -9.23 24.05 -6.67
CA MET A 18 -7.92 23.48 -6.45
C MET A 18 -7.73 22.35 -7.47
N HIS A 19 -7.26 22.68 -8.67
CA HIS A 19 -6.71 21.68 -9.56
C HIS A 19 -5.38 21.24 -8.94
N VAL A 20 -5.43 20.21 -8.11
CA VAL A 20 -4.26 19.38 -7.83
C VAL A 20 -3.86 18.81 -9.19
N THR A 21 -2.91 19.46 -9.87
CA THR A 21 -2.24 18.87 -11.03
C THR A 21 -1.28 17.81 -10.50
N GLY A 22 -1.85 16.72 -9.99
CA GLY A 22 -1.10 15.53 -9.67
C GLY A 22 -0.37 15.10 -10.93
N ARG A 23 0.96 15.19 -10.92
CA ARG A 23 1.79 14.60 -11.98
C ARG A 23 1.41 13.13 -12.03
N PRO A 24 0.95 12.57 -13.16
CA PRO A 24 0.62 11.15 -13.22
C PRO A 24 1.89 10.37 -12.89
N SER A 25 1.95 9.81 -11.67
CA SER A 25 3.08 9.01 -11.24
C SER A 25 2.87 7.61 -11.80
N THR A 26 3.71 7.20 -12.73
CA THR A 26 3.84 5.80 -13.17
C THR A 26 4.55 4.93 -12.11
N ALA A 27 4.60 5.39 -10.86
CA ALA A 27 5.21 4.67 -9.75
C ALA A 27 4.14 3.83 -9.05
N GLN A 28 4.39 2.52 -8.96
CA GLN A 28 3.56 1.60 -8.21
C GLN A 28 4.12 1.46 -6.79
N ARG A 29 3.24 1.38 -5.80
CA ARG A 29 3.65 1.06 -4.44
C ARG A 29 3.78 -0.45 -4.29
N ILE A 30 4.92 -0.89 -3.77
CA ILE A 30 5.19 -2.31 -3.50
C ILE A 30 5.65 -2.48 -2.06
N ALA A 31 5.33 -3.62 -1.47
CA ALA A 31 5.87 -4.00 -0.17
C ALA A 31 7.31 -4.53 -0.34
N VAL A 32 8.18 -4.17 0.60
CA VAL A 32 9.55 -4.67 0.68
C VAL A 32 9.78 -5.20 2.08
N ILE A 33 10.45 -6.35 2.17
CA ILE A 33 10.83 -7.00 3.42
C ILE A 33 12.27 -6.64 3.72
N ASP A 34 12.51 -6.17 4.93
CA ASP A 34 13.84 -6.04 5.53
C ASP A 34 14.19 -7.38 6.20
N LEU A 35 15.20 -8.07 5.66
CA LEU A 35 15.53 -9.40 6.16
C LEU A 35 16.06 -9.40 7.60
N ALA A 36 16.79 -8.36 7.99
CA ALA A 36 17.41 -8.27 9.31
C ALA A 36 16.35 -8.12 10.42
N ASN A 37 15.23 -7.47 10.10
CA ASN A 37 14.13 -7.25 11.04
C ASN A 37 13.02 -8.31 10.94
N CYS A 38 12.98 -9.12 9.88
CA CYS A 38 11.92 -10.10 9.68
C CYS A 38 12.09 -11.33 10.57
N LEU A 39 11.10 -11.61 11.43
CA LEU A 39 11.10 -12.80 12.31
C LEU A 39 11.28 -14.12 11.54
N ALA A 40 10.67 -14.25 10.35
CA ALA A 40 10.76 -15.46 9.55
C ALA A 40 12.16 -15.70 8.99
N TRP A 41 12.79 -14.64 8.49
CA TRP A 41 14.19 -14.68 8.04
C TRP A 41 15.18 -14.80 9.20
N GLY A 42 14.79 -14.34 10.40
CA GLY A 42 15.47 -14.62 11.66
C GLY A 42 15.25 -16.02 12.23
N GLY A 43 14.55 -16.92 11.53
CA GLY A 43 14.37 -18.33 11.90
C GLY A 43 13.11 -18.65 12.72
N SER A 44 12.22 -17.70 12.96
CA SER A 44 10.91 -17.96 13.56
C SER A 44 9.92 -18.51 12.53
N ALA A 45 8.90 -19.26 12.95
CA ALA A 45 7.84 -19.74 12.04
C ALA A 45 6.79 -18.66 11.67
N CYS A 46 7.16 -17.38 11.68
CA CYS A 46 6.22 -16.28 11.46
C CYS A 46 5.79 -16.18 9.99
N GLN A 47 4.48 -16.24 9.72
CA GLN A 47 3.94 -16.15 8.36
C GLN A 47 2.76 -15.16 8.28
N THR A 48 2.63 -14.25 9.25
CA THR A 48 1.42 -13.41 9.36
C THR A 48 1.19 -12.53 8.13
N CYS A 49 2.25 -11.96 7.55
CA CYS A 49 2.15 -11.10 6.39
C CYS A 49 1.64 -11.85 5.15
N TYR A 50 2.09 -13.10 4.96
CA TYR A 50 1.57 -14.01 3.96
C TYR A 50 0.09 -14.30 4.26
N LEU A 51 -0.24 -14.79 5.45
CA LEU A 51 -1.60 -15.17 5.82
C LEU A 51 -2.62 -14.04 5.68
N GLN A 52 -2.23 -12.80 5.94
CA GLN A 52 -3.12 -11.63 5.84
C GLN A 52 -3.12 -10.98 4.46
N CYS A 53 -2.19 -11.34 3.55
CA CYS A 53 -2.21 -10.79 2.21
C CYS A 53 -3.55 -11.15 1.51
N PRO A 54 -4.24 -10.22 0.85
CA PRO A 54 -5.42 -10.55 0.04
C PRO A 54 -5.08 -11.33 -1.24
N LEU A 55 -3.83 -11.21 -1.70
CA LEU A 55 -3.30 -11.84 -2.91
C LEU A 55 -2.22 -12.86 -2.54
N ARG A 56 -2.55 -13.81 -1.65
CA ARG A 56 -1.63 -14.90 -1.27
C ARG A 56 -1.23 -15.72 -2.48
N ASP A 57 -0.03 -16.26 -2.46
CA ASP A 57 0.59 -17.03 -3.54
C ASP A 57 0.82 -16.24 -4.84
N GLU A 58 0.23 -15.04 -4.97
CA GLU A 58 0.44 -14.13 -6.08
C GLU A 58 1.40 -12.99 -5.69
N ALA A 59 1.05 -12.17 -4.69
CA ALA A 59 1.80 -11.00 -4.26
C ALA A 59 2.79 -11.31 -3.14
N ILE A 60 2.51 -12.31 -2.30
CA ILE A 60 3.44 -12.83 -1.29
C ILE A 60 3.46 -14.35 -1.40
N THR A 61 4.64 -14.91 -1.64
CA THR A 61 4.91 -16.35 -1.66
C THR A 61 5.77 -16.73 -0.46
N LEU A 62 5.89 -18.04 -0.20
CA LEU A 62 6.77 -18.58 0.84
C LEU A 62 7.88 -19.43 0.19
N ASP A 63 9.13 -19.10 0.50
CA ASP A 63 10.31 -19.93 0.22
C ASP A 63 10.81 -20.55 1.53
N ASP A 64 10.59 -21.86 1.69
CA ASP A 64 10.91 -22.58 2.94
C ASP A 64 10.34 -21.90 4.19
N GLY A 65 9.08 -21.43 4.09
CA GLY A 65 8.39 -20.70 5.15
C GLY A 65 8.78 -19.23 5.31
N ARG A 66 9.68 -18.70 4.47
CA ARG A 66 10.12 -17.30 4.48
C ARG A 66 9.38 -16.48 3.43
N PRO A 67 8.79 -15.33 3.78
CA PRO A 67 8.00 -14.54 2.85
C PRO A 67 8.87 -13.84 1.80
N LEU A 68 8.40 -13.87 0.55
CA LEU A 68 8.95 -13.13 -0.59
C LEU A 68 7.83 -12.30 -1.23
N VAL A 69 8.09 -11.02 -1.50
CA VAL A 69 7.11 -10.16 -2.20
C VAL A 69 7.34 -10.22 -3.71
N MET A 70 6.29 -10.59 -4.44
CA MET A 70 6.27 -10.57 -5.90
C MET A 70 5.79 -9.19 -6.36
N ALA A 71 6.74 -8.35 -6.77
CA ALA A 71 6.47 -6.96 -7.08
C ALA A 71 5.42 -6.78 -8.20
N SER A 72 5.38 -7.71 -9.18
CA SER A 72 4.42 -7.69 -10.30
C SER A 72 2.97 -7.89 -9.89
N ALA A 73 2.72 -8.57 -8.76
CA ALA A 73 1.39 -8.84 -8.24
C ALA A 73 1.05 -7.96 -7.01
N CYS A 74 2.06 -7.40 -6.35
CA CYS A 74 1.85 -6.49 -5.23
C CYS A 74 1.14 -5.21 -5.69
N ASN A 75 -0.10 -5.02 -5.24
CA ASN A 75 -0.88 -3.83 -5.55
C ASN A 75 -0.66 -2.67 -4.55
N GLY A 76 0.24 -2.84 -3.58
CA GLY A 76 0.56 -1.79 -2.60
C GLY A 76 -0.51 -1.53 -1.54
N CYS A 77 -1.45 -2.46 -1.31
CA CYS A 77 -2.56 -2.27 -0.36
C CYS A 77 -2.13 -2.09 1.11
N GLY A 78 -0.93 -2.57 1.50
CA GLY A 78 -0.37 -2.37 2.84
C GLY A 78 -0.88 -3.29 3.95
N VAL A 79 -1.78 -4.24 3.67
CA VAL A 79 -2.28 -5.18 4.68
C VAL A 79 -1.16 -5.98 5.34
N CYS A 80 -0.13 -6.38 4.58
CA CYS A 80 1.03 -7.09 5.12
C CYS A 80 1.87 -6.24 6.09
N VAL A 81 1.90 -4.91 5.91
CA VAL A 81 2.62 -3.98 6.80
C VAL A 81 1.94 -3.96 8.17
N GLU A 82 0.63 -3.74 8.19
CA GLU A 82 -0.15 -3.70 9.43
C GLU A 82 -0.14 -5.05 10.15
N ALA A 83 -0.29 -6.15 9.39
CA ALA A 83 -0.19 -7.49 9.95
C ALA A 83 1.18 -7.77 10.60
N CYS A 84 2.27 -7.35 9.96
CA CYS A 84 3.61 -7.52 10.51
C CYS A 84 3.80 -6.69 11.79
N ARG A 85 3.34 -5.43 11.80
CA ARG A 85 3.42 -4.53 12.96
C ARG A 85 2.70 -5.09 14.20
N ALA A 86 1.64 -5.87 14.00
CA ALA A 86 0.88 -6.46 15.10
C ALA A 86 1.64 -7.58 15.86
N VAL A 87 2.72 -8.14 15.28
CA VAL A 87 3.46 -9.28 15.85
C VAL A 87 4.98 -9.05 15.90
N ASN A 88 5.47 -7.93 15.40
CA ASN A 88 6.89 -7.59 15.34
C ASN A 88 7.09 -6.10 15.62
N ASP A 89 7.82 -5.79 16.68
CA ASP A 89 8.09 -4.41 17.11
C ASP A 89 9.14 -3.71 16.25
N LEU A 90 9.89 -4.46 15.42
CA LEU A 90 10.81 -3.91 14.42
C LEU A 90 10.11 -3.72 13.07
N GLU A 91 10.46 -2.65 12.36
CA GLU A 91 9.92 -2.41 11.02
C GLU A 91 10.53 -3.38 10.00
N ALA A 92 9.87 -4.53 9.82
CA ALA A 92 10.30 -5.56 8.87
C ALA A 92 9.66 -5.45 7.49
N ILE A 93 8.53 -4.73 7.34
CA ILE A 93 7.87 -4.53 6.05
C ILE A 93 7.47 -3.08 5.90
N ARG A 94 7.79 -2.48 4.75
CA ARG A 94 7.37 -1.12 4.37
C ARG A 94 6.91 -1.06 2.93
N LEU A 95 6.13 -0.03 2.59
CA LEU A 95 5.75 0.27 1.22
C LEU A 95 6.71 1.31 0.63
N VAL A 96 7.27 1.01 -0.54
CA VAL A 96 8.09 1.94 -1.33
C VAL A 96 7.40 2.23 -2.66
N SER A 97 7.73 3.35 -3.29
CA SER A 97 7.25 3.70 -4.63
C SER A 97 8.37 3.44 -5.63
N GLU A 98 8.25 2.37 -6.41
CA GLU A 98 9.23 2.02 -7.45
C GLU A 98 8.67 2.34 -8.85
N PRO A 99 9.52 2.73 -9.81
CA PRO A 99 9.13 2.82 -11.21
C PRO A 99 8.68 1.44 -11.69
N VAL A 100 7.51 1.35 -12.34
CA VAL A 100 6.95 0.09 -12.86
C VAL A 100 7.94 -0.66 -13.79
N SER A 101 8.86 0.05 -14.46
CA SER A 101 9.91 -0.55 -15.30
C SER A 101 10.97 -1.36 -14.55
N LYS A 102 11.05 -1.27 -13.21
CA LYS A 102 11.97 -2.04 -12.36
C LYS A 102 11.30 -3.18 -11.60
N VAL A 103 9.99 -3.35 -11.76
CA VAL A 103 9.16 -4.34 -11.07
C VAL A 103 9.33 -5.69 -11.79
N GLY A 104 10.33 -6.48 -11.38
CA GLY A 104 10.66 -7.76 -12.01
C GLY A 104 11.59 -8.71 -11.25
N SER A 105 12.16 -8.28 -10.12
CA SER A 105 12.98 -9.13 -9.24
C SER A 105 12.44 -9.08 -7.82
N ALA A 106 12.44 -10.23 -7.13
CA ALA A 106 12.07 -10.33 -5.72
C ALA A 106 12.83 -9.26 -4.92
N TYR A 107 12.09 -8.33 -4.30
CA TYR A 107 12.69 -7.24 -3.55
C TYR A 107 12.98 -7.71 -2.15
N VAL A 108 14.27 -7.95 -1.92
CA VAL A 108 14.85 -8.34 -0.65
C VAL A 108 15.89 -7.26 -0.36
N MET A 109 15.70 -6.47 0.70
CA MET A 109 16.74 -5.55 1.18
C MET A 109 17.47 -6.15 2.37
#